data_AF-A0A6P2NYT7-F1
#
_entry.id   AF-A0A6P2NYT7-F1
#
_cell.length_a   1.000
_cell.length_b   1.000
_cell.length_c   1.000
_cell.angle_alpha   90.00
_cell.angle_beta   90.00
_cell.angle_gamma   90.00
#
_symmetry.space_group_name_H-M   'P 1'
#
loop_
_entity.id
_entity.type
_entity.pdbx_description
1 polymer ?
#
loop_
_entity_poly.entity_id
_entity_poly.type
_entity_poly.pdbx_seq_one_letter_code
_entity_poly.pdbx_strand_id
1 'polypeptide(L)'
;MSITQDERHPFLDDLTADAELISSVLRGPVIGRDEIRLAVDAVGTFYASQTPTFLETVGSRLFLEYEAVLTSGERLSAVVVVDRNADGSVPRVSVRMSPLGAVLTLATHLRGALSKQLPENAFL
;
A
#
# COMPACT_ATOMS: atom_id res chain seq x y z
N MET A 1 3.41 -5.08 17.93
CA MET A 1 4.84 -4.75 18.10
C MET A 1 5.04 -3.35 17.55
N SER A 2 5.78 -2.47 18.23
CA SER A 2 6.10 -1.13 17.71
C SER A 2 7.18 -1.28 16.65
N ILE A 3 6.91 -0.80 15.44
CA ILE A 3 7.92 -0.70 14.38
C ILE A 3 8.94 0.34 14.90
N THR A 4 10.10 -0.15 15.29
CA THR A 4 11.22 0.70 15.69
C THR A 4 11.87 1.26 14.43
N GLN A 5 12.51 2.42 14.57
CA GLN A 5 13.00 3.32 13.51
C GLN A 5 14.07 2.74 12.55
N ASP A 6 14.30 1.41 12.56
CA ASP A 6 15.27 0.67 11.73
C ASP A 6 14.66 -0.45 10.87
N GLU A 7 13.33 -0.62 10.86
CA GLU A 7 12.67 -1.63 10.01
C GLU A 7 12.46 -1.10 8.59
N ARG A 8 13.36 -1.48 7.69
CA ARG A 8 13.28 -1.23 6.24
C ARG A 8 11.88 -1.58 5.72
N HIS A 9 11.23 -0.67 4.98
CA HIS A 9 9.92 -0.97 4.41
C HIS A 9 10.02 -2.19 3.46
N PRO A 10 9.06 -3.13 3.45
CA PRO A 10 9.14 -4.37 2.66
C PRO A 10 9.42 -4.23 1.15
N PHE A 11 9.29 -3.02 0.59
CA PHE A 11 9.48 -2.78 -0.84
C PHE A 11 9.80 -1.32 -1.23
N LEU A 12 9.49 -0.29 -0.41
CA LEU A 12 9.59 1.12 -0.85
C LEU A 12 11.01 1.53 -1.27
N ASP A 13 12.04 0.91 -0.70
CA ASP A 13 13.43 1.20 -1.04
C ASP A 13 13.90 0.55 -2.34
N ASP A 14 13.18 -0.47 -2.81
CA ASP A 14 13.57 -1.28 -3.98
C ASP A 14 12.79 -0.90 -5.25
N LEU A 15 11.84 0.04 -5.18
CA LEU A 15 10.98 0.45 -6.31
C LEU A 15 11.80 0.94 -7.51
N THR A 16 11.46 0.48 -8.73
CA THR A 16 11.97 1.08 -9.96
C THR A 16 11.45 2.51 -10.12
N ALA A 17 12.09 3.33 -10.96
CA ALA A 17 11.66 4.72 -11.15
C ALA A 17 10.25 4.83 -11.72
N ASP A 18 9.85 3.86 -12.54
CA ASP A 18 8.58 3.71 -13.25
C ASP A 18 7.66 2.66 -12.61
N ALA A 19 7.90 2.30 -11.34
CA ALA A 19 7.14 1.26 -10.67
C ALA A 19 5.64 1.56 -10.64
N GLU A 20 4.83 0.49 -10.63
CA GLU A 20 3.38 0.56 -10.63
C GLU A 20 2.79 0.06 -9.30
N LEU A 21 1.91 0.85 -8.69
CA LEU A 21 1.06 0.44 -7.58
C LEU A 21 -0.39 0.32 -8.06
N ILE A 22 -0.96 -0.88 -7.88
CA ILE A 22 -2.41 -1.12 -8.02
C ILE A 22 -2.99 -1.38 -6.64
N SER A 23 -4.05 -0.69 -6.25
CA SER A 23 -4.67 -0.88 -4.95
C SER A 23 -6.19 -0.85 -4.99
N SER A 24 -6.83 -1.60 -4.10
CA SER A 24 -8.30 -1.57 -3.92
C SER A 24 -8.85 -0.20 -3.52
N VAL A 25 -8.03 0.72 -3.02
CA VAL A 25 -8.44 2.10 -2.65
C VAL A 25 -8.22 3.12 -3.78
N LEU A 26 -7.69 2.68 -4.92
CA LEU A 26 -7.41 3.51 -6.09
C LEU A 26 -8.28 3.07 -7.26
N ARG A 27 -8.64 4.03 -8.13
CA ARG A 27 -9.38 3.77 -9.37
C ARG A 27 -8.46 3.28 -10.48
N GLY A 28 -7.26 3.85 -10.55
CA GLY A 28 -6.23 3.53 -11.53
C GLY A 28 -4.88 3.29 -10.85
N PRO A 29 -3.86 2.86 -11.62
CA PRO A 29 -2.54 2.68 -11.07
C PRO A 29 -1.92 4.02 -10.67
N VAL A 30 -1.10 4.00 -9.63
CA VAL A 30 -0.14 5.07 -9.33
C VAL A 30 1.20 4.64 -9.90
N ILE A 31 1.76 5.47 -10.77
CA ILE A 31 3.02 5.21 -11.49
C ILE A 31 4.09 6.15 -10.94
N GLY A 32 5.25 5.60 -10.65
CA GLY A 32 6.41 6.35 -10.18
C GLY A 32 6.73 6.07 -8.72
N ARG A 33 8.02 5.93 -8.41
CA ARG A 33 8.51 5.62 -7.06
C ARG A 33 8.01 6.63 -6.02
N ASP A 34 8.08 7.92 -6.36
CA ASP A 34 7.82 9.00 -5.43
C ASP A 34 6.32 9.15 -5.16
N GLU A 35 5.50 8.98 -6.19
CA GLU A 35 4.04 8.93 -6.09
C GLU A 35 3.56 7.71 -5.31
N ILE A 36 4.19 6.55 -5.49
CA ILE A 36 3.89 5.34 -4.71
C ILE A 36 4.23 5.56 -3.23
N ARG A 37 5.39 6.13 -2.91
CA ARG A 37 5.77 6.47 -1.53
C ARG A 37 4.76 7.41 -0.90
N LEU A 38 4.39 8.48 -1.62
CA LEU A 38 3.38 9.43 -1.16
C LEU A 38 2.04 8.73 -0.85
N ALA A 39 1.58 7.83 -1.71
CA ALA A 39 0.35 7.08 -1.51
C ALA A 39 0.43 6.14 -0.29
N VAL A 40 1.52 5.38 -0.16
CA VAL A 40 1.73 4.42 0.94
C VAL A 40 1.86 5.15 2.27
N ASP A 41 2.65 6.23 2.33
CA ASP A 41 2.83 7.04 3.54
C ASP A 41 1.48 7.64 3.99
N ALA A 42 0.71 8.20 3.06
CA ALA A 42 -0.61 8.74 3.35
C ALA A 42 -1.57 7.66 3.89
N VAL A 43 -1.61 6.48 3.27
CA VAL A 43 -2.41 5.34 3.76
C VAL A 43 -2.01 4.96 5.17
N GLY A 44 -0.71 4.91 5.46
CA GLY A 44 -0.18 4.59 6.79
C GLY A 44 -0.69 5.54 7.89
N THR A 45 -0.96 6.81 7.57
CA THR A 45 -1.52 7.77 8.53
C THR A 45 -2.97 7.49 8.93
N PHE A 46 -3.70 6.69 8.15
CA PHE A 46 -5.09 6.33 8.43
C PHE A 46 -5.23 5.05 9.26
N TYR A 47 -4.14 4.37 9.58
CA TYR A 47 -4.15 3.19 10.44
C TYR A 47 -3.96 3.59 11.91
N ALA A 48 -4.94 3.27 12.74
CA ALA A 48 -4.79 3.28 14.20
C ALA A 48 -3.92 2.11 14.68
N SER A 49 -4.02 0.97 14.01
CA SER A 49 -3.13 -0.17 14.22
C SER A 49 -3.01 -1.00 12.94
N GLN A 50 -1.89 -1.69 12.81
CA GLN A 50 -1.62 -2.65 11.74
C GLN A 50 -0.89 -3.86 12.35
N THR A 51 -1.37 -5.06 12.05
CA THR A 51 -0.82 -6.32 12.55
C THR A 51 -0.55 -7.24 11.37
N PRO A 52 0.72 -7.48 11.02
CA PRO A 52 1.09 -8.50 10.04
C PRO A 52 0.59 -9.88 10.49
N THR A 53 -0.03 -10.63 9.59
CA THR A 53 -0.56 -11.97 9.84
C THR A 53 0.18 -13.05 9.04
N PHE A 54 0.79 -12.68 7.92
CA PHE A 54 1.53 -13.60 7.07
C PHE A 54 2.64 -12.87 6.31
N LEU A 55 3.80 -13.51 6.14
CA LEU A 55 4.90 -13.00 5.34
C LEU A 55 5.67 -14.17 4.72
N GLU A 56 5.67 -14.26 3.39
CA GLU A 56 6.39 -15.31 2.68
C GLU A 56 6.91 -14.83 1.33
N THR A 57 8.08 -15.33 0.92
CA THR A 57 8.61 -15.13 -0.43
C THR A 57 8.48 -16.41 -1.23
N VAL A 58 7.82 -16.34 -2.38
CA VAL A 58 7.65 -17.46 -3.31
C VAL A 58 8.21 -17.07 -4.67
N GLY A 59 9.37 -17.64 -5.01
CA GLY A 59 10.11 -17.25 -6.21
C GLY A 59 10.49 -15.77 -6.17
N SER A 60 10.08 -15.01 -7.18
CA SER A 60 10.36 -13.57 -7.29
C SER A 60 9.26 -12.68 -6.66
N ARG A 61 8.39 -13.24 -5.81
CA ARG A 61 7.27 -12.51 -5.20
C ARG A 61 7.32 -12.54 -3.69
N LEU A 62 7.08 -11.40 -3.07
CA LEU A 62 6.80 -11.29 -1.64
C LEU A 62 5.30 -11.16 -1.42
N PHE A 63 4.76 -11.98 -0.52
CA PHE A 63 3.39 -11.92 -0.03
C PHE A 63 3.42 -11.44 1.42
N LEU A 64 2.70 -10.37 1.70
CA LEU A 64 2.47 -9.84 3.05
C LEU A 64 0.97 -9.74 3.25
N GLU A 65 0.46 -10.34 4.32
CA GLU A 65 -0.91 -10.13 4.78
C GLU A 65 -0.90 -9.39 6.11
N TYR A 66 -1.88 -8.51 6.29
CA TYR A 66 -2.08 -7.83 7.56
C TYR A 66 -3.55 -7.53 7.83
N GLU A 67 -3.88 -7.41 9.11
CA GLU A 67 -5.12 -6.81 9.58
C GLU A 67 -4.84 -5.41 10.10
N ALA A 68 -5.74 -4.47 9.85
CA ALA A 68 -5.62 -3.09 10.30
C ALA A 68 -6.94 -2.56 10.88
N VAL A 69 -6.81 -1.62 11.82
CA VAL A 69 -7.91 -0.80 12.32
C VAL A 69 -7.68 0.61 11.83
N LEU A 70 -8.65 1.20 11.15
CA LEU A 70 -8.60 2.59 10.70
C LEU A 70 -8.76 3.53 11.89
N THR A 71 -8.28 4.77 11.76
CA THR A 71 -8.51 5.83 12.76
C THR A 71 -9.99 6.16 12.97
N SER A 72 -10.85 5.84 12.01
CA SER A 72 -12.31 5.92 12.11
C SER A 72 -12.95 4.72 12.83
N GLY A 73 -12.20 3.66 13.14
CA GLY A 73 -12.62 2.49 13.91
C GLY A 73 -12.99 1.27 13.07
N GLU A 74 -13.20 1.41 11.76
CA GLU A 74 -13.41 0.27 10.86
C GLU A 74 -12.18 -0.64 10.79
N ARG A 75 -12.42 -1.92 10.50
CA ARG A 75 -11.37 -2.92 10.32
C ARG A 75 -11.25 -3.32 8.87
N LEU A 76 -10.03 -3.60 8.43
CA LEU A 76 -9.76 -4.20 7.14
C LEU A 76 -8.69 -5.28 7.25
N SER A 77 -8.72 -6.20 6.30
CA SER A 77 -7.61 -7.08 5.96
C SER A 77 -7.02 -6.66 4.63
N ALA A 78 -5.72 -6.88 4.46
CA ALA A 78 -5.00 -6.56 3.25
C ALA A 78 -4.04 -7.67 2.87
N VAL A 79 -3.89 -7.87 1.56
CA VAL A 79 -2.87 -8.70 0.94
C VAL A 79 -2.03 -7.83 0.03
N VAL A 80 -0.74 -7.77 0.30
CA VAL A 80 0.27 -7.08 -0.50
C VAL A 80 1.06 -8.13 -1.27
N VAL A 81 1.12 -7.98 -2.59
CA VAL A 81 1.99 -8.77 -3.46
C VAL A 81 3.00 -7.83 -4.09
N VAL A 82 4.28 -8.09 -3.86
CA VAL A 82 5.40 -7.35 -4.44
C VAL A 82 6.07 -8.25 -5.47
N ASP A 83 6.05 -7.84 -6.73
CA ASP A 83 6.83 -8.50 -7.78
C ASP A 83 8.25 -7.92 -7.76
N ARG A 84 9.26 -8.78 -7.80
CA ARG A 84 10.67 -8.41 -7.91
C ARG A 84 11.26 -8.89 -9.24
N ASN A 85 12.11 -8.07 -9.81
CA ASN A 85 13.03 -8.45 -10.88
C ASN A 85 14.15 -9.34 -10.34
N ALA A 86 14.92 -9.96 -11.23
CA ALA A 86 16.06 -10.81 -10.86
C ALA A 86 17.16 -10.06 -10.09
N ASP A 87 17.27 -8.74 -10.30
CA ASP A 87 18.20 -7.85 -9.57
C ASP A 87 17.65 -7.37 -8.22
N GLY A 88 16.45 -7.81 -7.84
CA GLY A 88 15.78 -7.43 -6.60
C GLY A 88 14.95 -6.15 -6.68
N SER A 89 15.02 -5.39 -7.78
CA SER A 89 14.21 -4.19 -7.98
C SER A 89 12.73 -4.53 -8.09
N VAL A 90 11.87 -3.60 -7.65
CA VAL A 90 10.42 -3.79 -7.56
C VAL A 90 9.72 -2.95 -8.64
N PRO A 91 9.33 -3.55 -9.78
CA PRO A 91 8.58 -2.85 -10.81
C PRO A 91 7.08 -2.75 -10.49
N ARG A 92 6.56 -3.62 -9.62
CA ARG A 92 5.11 -3.67 -9.34
C ARG A 92 4.78 -4.08 -7.92
N VAL A 93 3.80 -3.39 -7.36
CA VAL A 93 3.16 -3.72 -6.10
C VAL A 93 1.65 -3.77 -6.31
N SER A 94 0.98 -4.78 -5.76
CA SER A 94 -0.47 -4.83 -5.71
C SER A 94 -0.95 -4.97 -4.27
N VAL A 95 -1.95 -4.18 -3.88
CA VAL A 95 -2.52 -4.20 -2.54
C VAL A 95 -4.03 -4.41 -2.63
N ARG A 96 -4.49 -5.57 -2.18
CA ARG A 96 -5.92 -5.92 -2.15
C ARG A 96 -6.44 -5.78 -0.75
N MET A 97 -7.53 -5.07 -0.56
CA MET A 97 -8.10 -4.80 0.76
C MET A 97 -9.57 -5.23 0.83
N SER A 98 -10.02 -5.61 2.03
CA SER A 98 -11.41 -5.98 2.31
C SER A 98 -11.77 -5.69 3.77
N PRO A 99 -13.05 -5.54 4.16
CA PRO A 99 -14.26 -5.54 3.33
C PRO A 99 -14.48 -4.20 2.61
N LEU A 100 -15.35 -4.19 1.59
CA LEU A 100 -15.56 -3.02 0.71
C LEU A 100 -15.89 -1.73 1.46
N GLY A 101 -16.70 -1.78 2.52
CA GLY A 101 -17.05 -0.59 3.30
C GLY A 101 -15.83 0.14 3.86
N ALA A 102 -14.93 -0.59 4.53
CA ALA A 102 -13.69 -0.02 5.06
C ALA A 102 -12.75 0.47 3.95
N VAL A 103 -12.72 -0.21 2.81
CA VAL A 103 -11.95 0.21 1.62
C VAL A 103 -12.46 1.54 1.07
N LEU A 104 -13.78 1.74 0.97
CA LEU A 104 -14.37 2.99 0.50
C LEU A 104 -14.14 4.15 1.48
N THR A 105 -14.21 3.90 2.79
CA THR A 105 -13.81 4.88 3.81
C THR A 105 -12.35 5.31 3.59
N LEU A 106 -11.44 4.34 3.48
CA LEU A 106 -10.02 4.61 3.28
C LEU A 106 -9.74 5.34 1.96
N ALA A 107 -10.40 4.96 0.86
CA ALA A 107 -10.28 5.62 -0.43
C ALA A 107 -10.73 7.09 -0.38
N THR A 108 -11.81 7.37 0.36
CA THR A 108 -12.31 8.73 0.56
C THR A 108 -11.29 9.59 1.32
N HIS A 109 -10.70 9.06 2.39
CA HIS A 109 -9.65 9.74 3.14
C HIS A 109 -8.40 9.99 2.28
N LEU A 110 -7.99 8.99 1.49
CA LEU A 110 -6.84 9.09 0.60
C LEU A 110 -7.03 10.18 -0.47
N ARG A 111 -8.22 10.23 -1.11
CA ARG A 111 -8.58 11.31 -2.05
C ARG A 111 -8.50 12.67 -1.36
N GLY A 112 -9.04 12.80 -0.15
CA GLY A 112 -8.98 14.03 0.63
C GLY A 112 -7.55 14.51 0.88
N ALA A 113 -6.64 13.59 1.22
CA ALA A 113 -5.24 13.91 1.49
C ALA A 113 -4.43 14.25 0.23
N LEU A 114 -4.63 13.52 -0.87
CA LEU A 114 -3.71 13.52 -2.01
C LEU A 114 -4.29 14.12 -3.31
N SER A 115 -5.54 14.60 -3.33
CA SER A 115 -6.17 15.14 -4.55
C SER A 115 -5.45 16.30 -5.23
N LYS A 116 -4.55 16.99 -4.50
CA LYS A 116 -3.70 18.08 -5.05
C LYS A 116 -2.34 17.60 -5.55
N GLN A 117 -1.98 16.35 -5.29
CA GLN A 117 -0.64 15.81 -5.51
C GLN A 117 -0.64 14.66 -6.51
N LEU A 118 -1.74 13.90 -6.61
CA LEU A 118 -1.89 12.84 -7.61
C LEU A 118 -2.99 13.18 -8.62
N PRO A 119 -2.92 12.61 -9.85
CA PRO A 119 -3.95 12.77 -10.87
C PRO A 119 -5.35 12.33 -10.39
N GLU A 120 -6.38 13.04 -10.81
CA GLU A 120 -7.77 12.75 -10.39
C GLU A 120 -8.23 11.33 -10.78
N ASN A 121 -7.74 10.80 -11.89
CA ASN A 121 -8.06 9.45 -12.36
C ASN A 121 -7.48 8.33 -11.48
N ALA A 122 -6.57 8.64 -10.54
CA ALA A 122 -6.07 7.69 -9.57
C ALA A 122 -7.09 7.39 -8.46
N PHE A 123 -8.03 8.29 -8.17
CA PHE A 123 -8.93 8.17 -7.03
C PHE A 123 -10.30 7.59 -7.39
N LEU A 124 -10.84 6.77 -6.49
CA LEU A 124 -12.22 6.29 -6.53
C LEU A 124 -13.23 7.44 -6.43
#